data_AF-A0A2T2VLX8-F1
#
_entry.id   AF-A0A2T2VLX8-F1
#
_cell.length_a   1.000
_cell.length_b   1.000
_cell.length_c   1.000
_cell.angle_alpha   90.00
_cell.angle_beta   90.00
_cell.angle_gamma   90.00
#
_symmetry.space_group_name_H-M   'P 1'
#
loop_
_entity.id
_entity.type
_entity.pdbx_description
1 polymer ?
#
loop_
_entity_poly.entity_id
_entity_poly.type
_entity_poly.pdbx_seq_one_letter_code
_entity_poly.pdbx_strand_id
1 'polypeptide(L)'
;MAKFNLIEETKVDFTGVPTPANALFVFGLWMWLGNWEQWNWIVHLSADERSALTLFLISILALNIYWVNSSIHFLSFKDNGDKLRRKAQLILVLVFLVLITFVKALAFTLTVLLIPIMSKIVKIRSTRKKNQT
;
A
#
# COMPACT_ATOMS: atom_id res chain seq x y z
N MET A 1 -13.25 2.49 -17.90
CA MET A 1 -14.73 2.56 -18.02
C MET A 1 -15.29 2.93 -16.65
N ALA A 2 -15.93 4.09 -16.53
CA ALA A 2 -16.50 4.56 -15.26
C ALA A 2 -17.87 3.90 -15.02
N LYS A 3 -17.94 2.97 -14.08
CA LYS A 3 -19.21 2.49 -13.52
C LYS A 3 -19.57 3.44 -12.37
N PHE A 4 -20.44 4.40 -12.63
CA PHE A 4 -21.04 5.21 -11.56
C PHE A 4 -21.95 4.30 -10.73
N ASN A 5 -21.45 3.85 -9.58
CA ASN A 5 -22.22 3.09 -8.60
C ASN A 5 -23.30 4.01 -8.02
N LEU A 6 -24.54 3.86 -8.46
CA LEU A 6 -25.75 4.39 -7.82
C LEU A 6 -26.09 3.62 -6.53
N ILE A 7 -25.09 3.19 -5.77
CA ILE A 7 -25.30 2.48 -4.51
C ILE A 7 -25.02 3.50 -3.41
N GLU A 8 -26.09 4.04 -2.84
CA GLU A 8 -26.11 4.91 -1.65
C GLU A 8 -25.70 4.18 -0.35
N GLU A 9 -24.82 3.18 -0.44
CA GLU A 9 -24.08 2.77 0.73
C GLU A 9 -22.93 3.75 0.87
N THR A 10 -22.90 4.48 1.99
CA THR A 10 -21.79 5.32 2.43
C THR A 10 -20.53 4.46 2.55
N LYS A 11 -19.91 4.13 1.41
CA LYS A 11 -18.70 3.34 1.30
C LYS A 11 -17.56 4.20 1.78
N VAL A 12 -17.29 4.07 3.07
CA VAL A 12 -16.23 4.81 3.71
C VAL A 12 -14.87 4.39 3.16
N ASP A 13 -14.76 3.12 2.74
CA ASP A 13 -13.58 2.46 2.16
C ASP A 13 -13.77 2.14 0.67
N PHE A 14 -12.67 1.87 -0.04
CA PHE A 14 -12.67 1.63 -1.49
C PHE A 14 -12.78 0.13 -1.83
N THR A 15 -13.36 -0.15 -2.99
CA THR A 15 -13.30 -1.47 -3.65
C THR A 15 -12.32 -1.37 -4.82
N GLY A 16 -11.23 -2.13 -4.76
CA GLY A 16 -10.06 -1.98 -5.64
C GLY A 16 -9.04 -0.97 -5.09
N VAL A 17 -7.86 -0.93 -5.72
CA VAL A 17 -6.82 0.07 -5.40
C VAL A 17 -7.27 1.44 -5.95
N PRO A 18 -7.39 2.48 -5.11
CA PRO A 18 -7.77 3.81 -5.59
C PRO A 18 -6.64 4.45 -6.40
N THR A 19 -6.99 5.24 -7.42
CA THR A 19 -6.03 5.88 -8.33
C THR A 19 -4.90 6.63 -7.62
N PRO A 20 -5.17 7.44 -6.57
CA PRO A 20 -4.09 8.12 -5.85
C PRO A 20 -3.11 7.16 -5.18
N ALA A 21 -3.59 6.04 -4.61
CA ALA A 21 -2.71 5.05 -4.00
C ALA A 21 -1.85 4.33 -5.05
N ASN A 22 -2.43 3.98 -6.19
CA ASN A 22 -1.66 3.39 -7.29
C ASN A 22 -0.59 4.36 -7.82
N ALA A 23 -0.94 5.64 -7.96
CA ALA A 23 0.01 6.67 -8.37
C ALA A 23 1.17 6.80 -7.37
N LEU A 24 0.89 6.83 -6.06
CA LEU A 24 1.94 6.85 -5.03
C LEU A 24 2.83 5.61 -5.08
N PHE A 25 2.26 4.43 -5.35
CA PHE A 25 3.04 3.20 -5.50
C PHE A 25 4.04 3.28 -6.65
N VAL A 26 3.56 3.61 -7.85
CA VAL A 26 4.40 3.68 -9.06
C VAL A 26 5.42 4.81 -8.95
N PHE A 27 4.98 5.98 -8.48
CA PHE A 27 5.83 7.15 -8.33
C PHE A 27 6.93 6.95 -7.29
N GLY A 28 6.62 6.32 -6.15
CA GLY A 28 7.62 5.99 -5.13
C GLY A 28 8.71 5.07 -5.66
N LEU A 29 8.33 4.04 -6.41
CA LEU A 29 9.25 3.06 -6.97
C LEU A 29 10.13 3.70 -8.03
N TRP A 30 9.51 4.48 -8.92
CA TRP A 30 10.21 5.18 -9.99
C TRP A 30 11.17 6.25 -9.46
N MET A 31 10.76 7.07 -8.49
CA MET A 31 11.65 8.05 -7.85
C MET A 31 12.84 7.38 -7.15
N TRP A 32 12.61 6.24 -6.49
CA TRP A 32 13.68 5.51 -5.82
C TRP A 32 14.68 4.96 -6.85
N LEU A 33 14.19 4.32 -7.91
CA LEU A 33 15.02 3.84 -9.01
C LEU A 33 15.68 4.97 -9.82
N GLY A 34 15.09 6.17 -9.86
CA GLY A 34 15.66 7.31 -10.57
C GLY A 34 16.83 7.99 -9.83
N ASN A 35 17.06 7.64 -8.57
CA ASN A 35 18.08 8.29 -7.74
C ASN A 35 19.46 7.61 -7.91
N TRP A 36 20.45 8.40 -8.34
CA TRP A 36 21.83 7.95 -8.52
C TRP A 36 22.45 7.29 -7.28
N GLU A 37 22.14 7.79 -6.09
CA GLU A 37 22.65 7.24 -4.83
C GLU A 37 22.23 5.79 -4.62
N GLN A 38 21.01 5.42 -5.07
CA GLN A 38 20.52 4.04 -5.00
C GLN A 38 21.27 3.15 -5.98
N TRP A 39 21.49 3.61 -7.21
CA TRP A 39 22.27 2.88 -8.21
C TRP A 39 23.70 2.63 -7.77
N ASN A 40 24.33 3.62 -7.14
CA ASN A 40 25.70 3.47 -6.64
C ASN A 40 25.80 2.26 -5.71
N TRP A 41 24.89 2.11 -4.75
CA TRP A 41 24.86 0.93 -3.89
C TRP A 41 24.49 -0.36 -4.65
N ILE A 42 23.49 -0.33 -5.53
CA ILE A 42 23.02 -1.52 -6.29
C ILE A 42 24.15 -2.13 -7.15
N VAL A 43 25.01 -1.30 -7.74
CA VAL A 43 26.12 -1.78 -8.60
C VAL A 43 27.21 -2.51 -7.79
N HIS A 44 27.34 -2.20 -6.50
CA HIS A 44 28.31 -2.86 -5.61
C HIS A 44 27.77 -4.17 -4.98
N LEU A 45 26.50 -4.51 -5.20
CA LEU A 45 25.94 -5.80 -4.78
C LEU A 45 26.56 -6.95 -5.58
N SER A 46 26.67 -8.11 -4.94
CA SER A 46 27.00 -9.35 -5.65
C SER A 46 25.93 -9.70 -6.69
N ALA A 47 26.27 -10.59 -7.63
CA ALA A 47 25.35 -11.01 -8.68
C ALA A 47 24.07 -11.64 -8.11
N ASP A 48 24.19 -12.43 -7.04
CA ASP A 48 23.07 -13.09 -6.38
C ASP A 48 22.17 -12.09 -5.67
N GLU A 49 22.75 -11.15 -4.92
CA GLU A 49 22.00 -10.09 -4.23
C GLU A 49 21.26 -9.18 -5.22
N ARG A 50 21.91 -8.81 -6.33
CA ARG A 50 21.29 -7.99 -7.39
C ARG A 50 20.14 -8.74 -8.05
N SER A 51 20.29 -10.04 -8.27
CA SER A 51 19.23 -10.89 -8.82
C SER A 51 18.05 -11.01 -7.86
N ALA A 52 18.32 -11.22 -6.56
CA ALA A 52 17.31 -11.26 -5.51
C ALA A 52 16.55 -9.93 -5.41
N LEU A 53 17.25 -8.79 -5.42
CA LEU A 53 16.64 -7.46 -5.43
C LEU A 53 15.75 -7.26 -6.67
N THR A 54 16.24 -7.66 -7.85
CA THR A 54 15.48 -7.55 -9.11
C THR A 54 14.20 -8.39 -9.03
N LEU A 55 14.28 -9.63 -8.57
CA LEU A 55 13.12 -10.50 -8.39
C LEU A 55 12.14 -9.95 -7.36
N PHE A 56 12.63 -9.37 -6.28
CA PHE A 56 11.80 -8.68 -5.29
C PHE A 56 11.03 -7.51 -5.92
N LEU A 57 11.72 -6.63 -6.67
CA LEU A 57 11.11 -5.47 -7.34
C LEU A 57 10.08 -5.88 -8.40
N ILE A 58 10.36 -6.92 -9.17
CA ILE A 58 9.40 -7.49 -10.13
C ILE A 58 8.19 -8.08 -9.40
N SER A 59 8.41 -8.78 -8.29
CA SER A 59 7.33 -9.40 -7.51
C SER A 59 6.39 -8.36 -6.91
N ILE A 60 6.90 -7.26 -6.34
CA ILE A 60 6.04 -6.19 -5.82
C ILE A 60 5.26 -5.49 -6.94
N LEU A 61 5.86 -5.33 -8.13
CA LEU A 61 5.19 -4.74 -9.29
C LEU A 61 4.07 -5.65 -9.81
N ALA A 62 4.35 -6.95 -9.97
CA ALA A 62 3.36 -7.94 -10.36
C ALA A 62 2.19 -8.00 -9.36
N LEU A 63 2.49 -7.93 -8.06
CA LEU A 63 1.48 -7.86 -7.01
C LEU A 63 0.61 -6.61 -7.12
N ASN A 64 1.19 -5.44 -7.39
CA ASN A 64 0.45 -4.21 -7.61
C ASN A 64 -0.49 -4.32 -8.83
N ILE A 65 -0.01 -4.85 -9.96
CA ILE A 65 -0.82 -5.08 -11.16
C ILE A 65 -2.01 -6.00 -10.85
N TYR A 66 -1.76 -7.11 -10.14
CA TYR A 66 -2.82 -8.01 -9.70
C TYR A 66 -3.85 -7.28 -8.82
N TRP A 67 -3.39 -6.48 -7.86
CA TRP A 67 -4.29 -5.76 -6.96
C TRP A 67 -5.13 -4.68 -7.65
N VAL A 68 -4.55 -3.94 -8.58
CA VAL A 68 -5.27 -2.93 -9.38
C VAL A 68 -6.41 -3.56 -10.17
N ASN A 69 -6.24 -4.80 -10.65
CA ASN A 69 -7.27 -5.54 -11.38
C ASN A 69 -8.21 -6.36 -10.47
N SER A 70 -8.06 -6.28 -9.15
CA SER A 70 -8.83 -7.08 -8.19
C SER A 70 -9.82 -6.22 -7.38
N SER A 71 -10.90 -6.82 -6.90
CA SER A 71 -11.90 -6.18 -6.02
C SER A 71 -11.47 -6.14 -4.54
N ILE A 72 -10.19 -5.91 -4.27
CA ILE A 72 -9.68 -5.88 -2.89
C ILE A 72 -10.30 -4.75 -2.08
N HIS A 73 -10.53 -5.00 -0.79
CA HIS A 73 -10.96 -3.96 0.13
C HIS A 73 -9.77 -3.06 0.50
N PHE A 74 -9.88 -1.77 0.25
CA PHE A 74 -8.80 -0.81 0.47
C PHE A 74 -9.26 0.29 1.42
N LEU A 75 -8.54 0.39 2.55
CA LEU A 75 -8.82 1.32 3.62
C LEU A 75 -8.67 2.76 3.14
N SER A 76 -9.69 3.56 3.39
CA SER A 76 -9.68 5.00 3.14
C SER A 76 -9.15 5.76 4.34
N PHE A 77 -8.50 6.90 4.09
CA PHE A 77 -8.02 7.82 5.12
C PHE A 77 -9.06 8.89 5.51
N LYS A 78 -10.33 8.73 5.10
CA LYS A 78 -11.42 9.63 5.49
C LYS A 78 -11.76 9.50 6.98
N ASP A 79 -12.01 10.65 7.62
CA ASP A 79 -12.38 10.77 9.04
C ASP A 79 -13.88 10.51 9.27
N ASN A 80 -14.31 9.27 9.03
CA ASN A 80 -15.69 8.83 9.23
C ASN A 80 -15.71 7.39 9.76
N GLY A 81 -14.84 7.06 10.71
CA GLY A 81 -14.47 5.66 11.01
C GLY A 81 -14.44 5.28 12.46
N ASP A 82 -14.64 3.98 12.70
CA ASP A 82 -14.45 3.35 14.00
C ASP A 82 -13.07 3.62 14.61
N LYS A 83 -12.99 3.65 15.95
CA LYS A 83 -11.73 3.85 16.70
C LYS A 83 -10.60 2.90 16.24
N LEU A 84 -10.95 1.65 15.89
CA LEU A 84 -9.99 0.68 15.37
C LEU A 84 -9.42 1.11 14.01
N ARG A 85 -10.27 1.63 13.13
CA ARG A 85 -9.89 2.11 11.81
C ARG A 85 -8.94 3.30 11.91
N ARG A 86 -9.25 4.24 12.78
CA ARG A 86 -8.38 5.39 13.07
C ARG A 86 -7.01 4.98 13.62
N LYS A 87 -6.96 3.99 14.52
CA LYS A 87 -5.70 3.41 14.99
C LYS A 87 -4.90 2.78 13.84
N ALA A 88 -5.54 2.05 12.93
CA ALA A 88 -4.89 1.45 11.78
C ALA A 88 -4.33 2.50 10.80
N GLN A 89 -5.09 3.56 10.52
CA GLN A 89 -4.63 4.71 9.72
C GLN A 89 -3.41 5.38 10.37
N LEU A 90 -3.46 5.62 11.69
CA LEU A 90 -2.34 6.23 12.43
C LEU A 90 -1.10 5.33 12.41
N ILE A 91 -1.26 4.02 12.57
CA ILE A 91 -0.15 3.06 12.43
C ILE A 91 0.47 3.14 11.03
N LEU A 92 -0.34 3.20 9.97
CA LEU A 92 0.17 3.33 8.59
C LEU A 92 0.97 4.63 8.40
N VAL A 93 0.51 5.75 8.98
CA VAL A 93 1.25 7.02 8.95
C VAL A 93 2.57 6.91 9.72
N LEU A 94 2.57 6.31 10.91
CA LEU A 94 3.81 6.10 11.68
C LEU A 94 4.78 5.18 10.94
N VAL A 95 4.29 4.10 10.33
CA VAL A 95 5.10 3.19 9.51
C VAL A 95 5.69 3.95 8.33
N PHE A 96 4.92 4.80 7.65
CA PHE A 96 5.45 5.64 6.58
C PHE A 96 6.56 6.59 7.07
N LEU A 97 6.36 7.27 8.20
CA LEU A 97 7.35 8.16 8.80
C LEU A 97 8.64 7.43 9.21
N VAL A 98 8.54 6.17 9.64
CA VAL A 98 9.70 5.34 9.91
C VAL A 98 10.35 4.88 8.59
N LEU A 99 9.57 4.42 7.62
CA LEU A 99 10.12 3.92 6.35
C LEU A 99 10.85 5.02 5.57
N ILE A 100 10.33 6.24 5.54
CA ILE A 100 10.93 7.33 4.76
C ILE A 100 12.35 7.68 5.23
N THR A 101 12.68 7.47 6.52
CA THR A 101 14.05 7.71 7.03
C THR A 101 15.06 6.67 6.53
N PHE A 102 14.62 5.45 6.21
CA PHE A 102 15.50 4.36 5.79
C PHE A 102 15.54 4.15 4.27
N VAL A 103 14.37 4.16 3.63
CA VAL A 103 14.23 3.77 2.21
C VAL A 103 13.83 4.93 1.29
N LYS A 104 13.76 6.16 1.84
CA LYS A 104 13.48 7.39 1.08
C LYS A 104 12.18 7.25 0.27
N ALA A 105 12.22 7.53 -1.03
CA ALA A 105 11.06 7.50 -1.92
C ALA A 105 10.34 6.14 -1.99
N LEU A 106 11.05 5.02 -1.77
CA LEU A 106 10.46 3.67 -1.76
C LEU A 106 9.45 3.49 -0.63
N ALA A 107 9.48 4.35 0.39
CA ALA A 107 8.52 4.34 1.49
C ALA A 107 7.08 4.52 1.00
N PHE A 108 6.84 5.29 -0.07
CA PHE A 108 5.52 5.42 -0.67
C PHE A 108 5.01 4.07 -1.20
N THR A 109 5.84 3.38 -1.98
CA THR A 109 5.54 2.06 -2.55
C THR A 109 5.25 1.04 -1.47
N LEU A 110 6.13 0.93 -0.46
CA LEU A 110 5.95 -0.02 0.64
C LEU A 110 4.73 0.30 1.49
N THR A 111 4.47 1.58 1.76
CA THR A 111 3.28 1.98 2.54
C THR A 111 2.00 1.64 1.81
N VAL A 112 1.92 1.88 0.49
CA VAL A 112 0.77 1.48 -0.31
C VAL A 112 0.58 -0.04 -0.30
N LEU A 113 1.67 -0.82 -0.34
CA LEU A 113 1.59 -2.29 -0.24
C LEU A 113 1.01 -2.77 1.09
N LEU A 114 1.22 -2.03 2.17
CA LEU A 114 0.73 -2.39 3.50
C LEU A 114 -0.76 -2.07 3.69
N ILE A 115 -1.34 -1.14 2.92
CA ILE A 115 -2.73 -0.72 3.11
C ILE A 115 -3.71 -1.89 2.92
N PRO A 116 -3.67 -2.71 1.85
CA PRO A 116 -4.56 -3.87 1.70
C PRO A 116 -4.44 -4.88 2.85
N ILE A 117 -3.23 -5.09 3.36
CA ILE A 117 -2.96 -6.00 4.49
C ILE A 117 -3.65 -5.45 5.75
N MET A 118 -3.42 -4.18 6.05
CA MET A 118 -4.05 -3.50 7.18
C MET A 118 -5.58 -3.49 7.05
N SER A 119 -6.09 -3.29 5.83
CA SER A 119 -7.52 -3.32 5.51
C SER A 119 -8.15 -4.67 5.85
N LYS A 120 -7.48 -5.78 5.51
CA LYS A 120 -7.93 -7.12 5.88
C LYS A 120 -7.94 -7.32 7.39
N ILE A 121 -6.90 -6.87 8.11
CA ILE A 121 -6.80 -6.99 9.57
C ILE A 121 -7.95 -6.24 10.26
N VAL A 122 -8.21 -4.99 9.84
CA VAL A 122 -9.30 -4.17 10.38
C VAL A 122 -10.65 -4.83 10.13
N LYS A 123 -10.89 -5.33 8.91
CA LYS A 123 -12.13 -6.04 8.55
C LYS A 123 -12.36 -7.26 9.44
N ILE A 124 -11.36 -8.13 9.59
CA ILE A 124 -11.44 -9.36 10.42
C ILE A 124 -11.75 -9.00 11.88
N ARG A 125 -11.06 -8.02 12.44
CA ARG A 125 -11.27 -7.60 13.84
C ARG A 125 -12.62 -6.93 14.06
N SER A 126 -13.10 -6.14 13.11
CA SER A 126 -14.43 -5.52 13.17
C SER A 126 -15.54 -6.57 13.16
N THR A 127 -15.47 -7.57 12.26
CA THR A 127 -16.44 -8.67 12.22
C THR A 127 -16.47 -9.47 13.52
N ARG A 128 -15.31 -9.75 14.12
CA ARG A 128 -15.26 -10.45 15.43
C ARG A 128 -15.94 -9.66 16.55
N LYS A 129 -15.72 -8.34 16.60
CA LYS A 129 -16.33 -7.48 17.61
C LYS A 129 -17.86 -7.46 17.51
N LYS A 130 -18.41 -7.45 16.29
CA LYS A 130 -19.85 -7.47 16.04
C LYS A 130 -20.52 -8.79 16.48
N ASN A 131 -19.80 -9.92 16.44
CA ASN A 131 -20.35 -11.22 16.84
C ASN A 131 -20.31 -11.47 18.36
N GLN A 132 -19.72 -10.56 19.15
CA GLN A 132 -19.61 -10.67 20.62
C GLN A 132 -20.55 -9.70 21.38
N THR A 133 -21.26 -8.84 20.65
CA THR A 133 -22.29 -7.92 21.14
C THR A 133 -23.65 -8.40 20.68
#